data_AF-A0A3Q3IGY0-F1
#
_entry.id   AF-A0A3Q3IGY0-F1
#
_cell.length_a   1.000
_cell.length_b   1.000
_cell.length_c   1.000
_cell.angle_alpha   90.00
_cell.angle_beta   90.00
_cell.angle_gamma   90.00
#
_symmetry.space_group_name_H-M   'P 1'
#
loop_
_entity.id
_entity.type
_entity.pdbx_description
1 polymer ?
#
loop_
_entity_poly.entity_id
_entity_poly.type
_entity_poly.pdbx_seq_one_letter_code
_entity_poly.pdbx_strand_id
1 'polypeptide(L)'
;MKDEILKSKEESLKATEEKLSAESSRKVSELKKKAEQKISHIKKQLTSQLEEKEQMINTLQTSLEEIKSNEMSGKQHMETLEEKTKSLEESFVRLKEEQEKELELVLSKERLVKEKSLEELKNMYEEKLSSLQRETVQQGELKEAESALHEIKEKLKETEEQKQNLLAEINRLKEEIREKDAELDHHRSVIKQVQNQSEREAEVKVECSSVQQTRSVMENHSPMEEVDGESLEDLKMKLSRVKNEKEKFHKDFIRLQKDIRLLRKEHEQDLEYMKKELLEENDKKLKLELEDMEMKHNSAIKHLMREFNTQLSLKERELDTSVMEAIAKAQSVEAELISSHREEASQLRKVIAQKEEDLHTAVQKYEQIIRAQLAEKTTLLSEARLKEQEFVERMVKWLFLLVCTDPGFNGTDALSEPAEMEYLRKVLFEYMMGRETKTMAKVITSMLKFPPDQVQKVLDKEDSKAAVRTCLPAEAAFISSFTDVTLIPLQL
;
A
#
# COMPACT_ATOMS: atom_id res chain seq x y z
N MET A 1 -66.91 -108.59 -45.17
CA MET A 1 -65.47 -108.77 -44.85
C MET A 1 -64.54 -107.73 -45.47
N LYS A 2 -64.38 -107.60 -46.80
CA LYS A 2 -63.46 -106.57 -47.38
C LYS A 2 -63.94 -105.12 -47.14
N ASP A 3 -65.23 -104.86 -47.27
CA ASP A 3 -65.80 -103.50 -47.07
C ASP A 3 -65.77 -103.04 -45.61
N GLU A 4 -65.94 -103.96 -44.64
CA GLU A 4 -65.78 -103.65 -43.21
C GLU A 4 -64.32 -103.34 -42.85
N ILE A 5 -63.35 -104.03 -43.47
CA ILE A 5 -61.93 -103.75 -43.26
C ILE A 5 -61.54 -102.40 -43.87
N LEU A 6 -62.10 -102.04 -45.02
CA LEU A 6 -61.89 -100.71 -45.63
C LEU A 6 -62.50 -99.60 -44.78
N LYS A 7 -63.74 -99.78 -44.30
CA LYS A 7 -64.40 -98.82 -43.42
C LYS A 7 -63.67 -98.64 -42.09
N SER A 8 -63.22 -99.74 -41.47
CA SER A 8 -62.41 -99.69 -40.25
C SER A 8 -61.05 -99.01 -40.46
N LYS A 9 -60.40 -99.21 -41.63
CA LYS A 9 -59.17 -98.51 -41.99
C LYS A 9 -59.38 -97.02 -42.25
N GLU A 10 -60.48 -96.65 -42.91
CA GLU A 10 -60.85 -95.25 -43.15
C GLU A 10 -61.20 -94.52 -41.86
N GLU A 11 -61.96 -95.15 -40.96
CA GLU A 11 -62.24 -94.64 -39.61
C GLU A 11 -60.96 -94.52 -38.77
N SER A 12 -60.05 -95.49 -38.84
CA SER A 12 -58.75 -95.42 -38.18
C SER A 12 -57.87 -94.31 -38.76
N LEU A 13 -57.88 -94.10 -40.08
CA LEU A 13 -57.09 -93.07 -40.75
C LEU A 13 -57.62 -91.67 -40.39
N LYS A 14 -58.94 -91.49 -40.43
CA LYS A 14 -59.62 -90.27 -39.99
C LYS A 14 -59.33 -89.96 -38.51
N ALA A 15 -59.37 -90.95 -37.62
CA ALA A 15 -59.02 -90.77 -36.22
C ALA A 15 -57.54 -90.36 -36.03
N THR A 16 -56.62 -90.90 -36.83
CA THR A 16 -55.22 -90.48 -36.79
C THR A 16 -55.01 -89.07 -37.34
N GLU A 17 -55.73 -88.68 -38.39
CA GLU A 17 -55.69 -87.34 -38.98
C GLU A 17 -56.27 -86.29 -38.03
N GLU A 18 -57.41 -86.57 -37.39
CA GLU A 18 -57.99 -85.71 -36.35
C GLU A 18 -57.05 -85.56 -35.15
N LYS A 19 -56.37 -86.63 -34.73
CA LYS A 19 -55.37 -86.58 -33.65
C LYS A 19 -54.16 -85.74 -34.04
N LEU A 20 -53.65 -85.89 -35.26
CA LEU A 20 -52.49 -85.14 -35.77
C LEU A 20 -52.85 -83.66 -35.98
N SER A 21 -54.05 -83.36 -36.46
CA SER A 21 -54.61 -82.00 -36.58
C SER A 21 -54.78 -81.34 -35.21
N ALA A 22 -55.35 -82.06 -34.23
CA ALA A 22 -55.49 -81.58 -32.86
C ALA A 22 -54.12 -81.34 -32.19
N GLU A 23 -53.14 -82.22 -32.41
CA GLU A 23 -51.79 -82.05 -31.88
C GLU A 23 -51.03 -80.91 -32.57
N SER A 24 -51.20 -80.73 -33.88
CA SER A 24 -50.67 -79.60 -34.63
C SER A 24 -51.26 -78.27 -34.12
N SER A 25 -52.58 -78.21 -33.95
CA SER A 25 -53.28 -77.05 -33.39
C SER A 25 -52.81 -76.71 -31.97
N ARG A 26 -52.59 -77.72 -31.11
CA ARG A 26 -52.00 -77.53 -29.77
C ARG A 26 -50.58 -76.95 -29.86
N LYS A 27 -49.71 -77.50 -30.71
CA LYS A 27 -48.34 -76.98 -30.90
C LYS A 27 -48.34 -75.54 -31.40
N VAL A 28 -49.22 -75.19 -32.36
CA VAL A 28 -49.38 -73.82 -32.85
C VAL A 28 -49.84 -72.87 -31.74
N SER A 29 -50.80 -73.30 -30.91
CA SER A 29 -51.28 -72.52 -29.76
C SER A 29 -50.18 -72.28 -28.72
N GLU A 30 -49.39 -73.30 -28.39
CA GLU A 30 -48.26 -73.18 -27.47
C GLU A 30 -47.17 -72.24 -27.99
N LEU A 31 -46.81 -72.34 -29.28
CA LEU A 31 -45.84 -71.45 -29.91
C LEU A 31 -46.36 -70.01 -29.95
N LYS A 32 -47.64 -69.80 -30.27
CA LYS A 32 -48.29 -68.48 -30.23
C LYS A 32 -48.24 -67.88 -28.83
N LYS A 33 -48.59 -68.65 -27.79
CA LYS A 33 -48.51 -68.20 -26.39
C LYS A 33 -47.08 -67.83 -25.98
N LYS A 34 -46.08 -68.64 -26.37
CA LYS A 34 -44.66 -68.33 -26.12
C LYS A 34 -44.21 -67.05 -26.84
N ALA A 35 -44.64 -66.85 -28.09
CA ALA A 35 -44.35 -65.63 -28.85
C ALA A 35 -45.00 -64.40 -28.20
N GLU A 36 -46.27 -64.49 -27.79
CA GLU A 36 -46.98 -63.41 -27.08
C GLU A 36 -46.32 -63.07 -25.74
N GLN A 37 -45.87 -64.07 -24.97
CA GLN A 37 -45.12 -63.87 -23.74
C GLN A 37 -43.79 -63.15 -23.99
N LYS A 38 -43.03 -63.55 -25.02
CA LYS A 38 -41.78 -62.86 -25.40
C LYS A 38 -42.04 -61.43 -25.85
N ILE A 39 -43.06 -61.19 -26.68
CA ILE A 39 -43.46 -59.85 -27.11
C ILE A 39 -43.85 -58.99 -25.90
N SER A 40 -44.65 -59.54 -24.97
CA SER A 40 -45.05 -58.85 -23.74
C SER A 40 -43.84 -58.48 -22.88
N HIS A 41 -42.89 -59.38 -22.72
CA HIS A 41 -41.65 -59.13 -21.97
C HIS A 41 -40.79 -58.05 -22.62
N ILE A 42 -40.54 -58.14 -23.93
CA ILE A 42 -39.78 -57.13 -24.69
C ILE A 42 -40.47 -55.77 -24.59
N LYS A 43 -41.80 -55.72 -24.72
CA LYS A 43 -42.58 -54.47 -24.60
C LYS A 43 -42.43 -53.83 -23.22
N LYS A 44 -42.49 -54.62 -22.14
CA LYS A 44 -42.27 -54.13 -20.77
C LYS A 44 -40.84 -53.60 -20.58
N GLN A 45 -39.85 -54.30 -21.12
CA GLN A 45 -38.46 -53.86 -21.05
C GLN A 45 -38.24 -52.54 -21.80
N LEU A 46 -38.75 -52.42 -23.03
CA LEU A 46 -38.61 -51.19 -23.83
C LEU A 46 -39.35 -50.00 -23.20
N THR A 47 -40.51 -50.22 -22.59
CA THR A 47 -41.26 -49.16 -21.89
C THR A 47 -40.54 -48.69 -20.63
N SER A 48 -39.99 -49.60 -19.82
CA SER A 48 -39.15 -49.25 -18.67
C SER A 48 -37.92 -48.44 -19.09
N GLN A 49 -37.22 -48.88 -20.15
CA GLN A 49 -36.06 -48.14 -20.66
C GLN A 49 -36.41 -46.75 -21.18
N LEU A 50 -37.57 -46.60 -21.84
CA LEU A 50 -38.03 -45.30 -22.32
C LEU A 50 -38.33 -44.38 -21.15
N GLU A 51 -39.02 -44.86 -20.12
CA GLU A 51 -39.34 -44.10 -18.91
C GLU A 51 -38.07 -43.67 -18.14
N GLU A 52 -37.09 -44.58 -17.98
CA GLU A 52 -35.78 -44.24 -17.38
C GLU A 52 -35.03 -43.17 -18.18
N LYS A 53 -35.04 -43.27 -19.52
CA LYS A 53 -34.41 -42.26 -20.40
C LYS A 53 -35.14 -40.92 -20.32
N GLU A 54 -36.46 -40.92 -20.23
CA GLU A 54 -37.26 -39.70 -20.10
C GLU A 54 -37.02 -39.01 -18.75
N GLN A 55 -36.93 -39.77 -17.65
CA GLN A 55 -36.53 -39.24 -16.34
C GLN A 55 -35.11 -38.65 -16.35
N MET A 56 -34.17 -39.32 -17.03
CA MET A 56 -32.80 -38.82 -17.20
C MET A 56 -32.77 -37.50 -17.99
N ILE A 57 -33.54 -37.41 -19.08
CA ILE A 57 -33.67 -36.18 -19.87
C ILE A 57 -34.21 -35.04 -19.02
N ASN A 58 -35.27 -35.28 -18.25
CA ASN A 58 -35.86 -34.26 -17.36
C ASN A 58 -34.85 -33.77 -16.31
N THR A 59 -34.09 -34.69 -15.70
CA THR A 59 -33.06 -34.34 -14.71
C THR A 59 -31.96 -33.48 -15.34
N LEU A 60 -31.49 -33.86 -16.54
CA LEU A 60 -30.49 -33.09 -17.28
C LEU A 60 -31.01 -31.71 -17.70
N GLN A 61 -32.29 -31.60 -18.08
CA GLN A 61 -32.91 -30.32 -18.42
C GLN A 61 -32.99 -29.39 -17.22
N THR A 62 -33.37 -29.89 -16.03
CA THR A 62 -33.39 -29.08 -14.80
C THR A 62 -31.99 -28.60 -14.43
N SER A 63 -30.99 -29.49 -14.48
CA SER A 63 -29.59 -29.13 -14.22
C SER A 63 -29.06 -28.10 -15.21
N LEU A 64 -29.40 -28.22 -16.51
CA LEU A 64 -29.01 -27.25 -17.53
C LEU A 64 -29.62 -25.87 -17.25
N GLU A 65 -30.87 -25.81 -16.84
CA GLU A 65 -31.54 -24.54 -16.54
C GLU A 65 -30.96 -23.87 -15.29
N GLU A 66 -30.62 -24.65 -14.26
CA GLU A 66 -29.93 -24.17 -13.08
C GLU A 66 -28.54 -23.61 -13.42
N ILE A 67 -27.75 -24.31 -14.24
CA ILE A 67 -26.44 -23.84 -14.72
C ILE A 67 -26.59 -22.53 -15.49
N LYS A 68 -27.57 -22.42 -16.38
CA LYS A 68 -27.84 -21.16 -17.12
C LYS A 68 -28.22 -20.02 -16.19
N SER A 69 -29.08 -20.27 -15.21
CA SER A 69 -29.48 -19.27 -14.22
C SER A 69 -28.26 -18.78 -13.41
N ASN A 70 -27.42 -19.71 -12.95
CA ASN A 70 -26.18 -19.40 -12.25
C ASN A 70 -25.21 -18.61 -13.14
N GLU A 71 -25.03 -19.00 -14.40
CA GLU A 71 -24.19 -18.28 -15.37
C GLU A 71 -24.67 -16.83 -15.59
N MET A 72 -25.99 -16.63 -15.72
CA MET A 72 -26.57 -15.30 -15.89
C MET A 72 -26.35 -14.42 -14.65
N SER A 73 -26.56 -14.97 -13.44
CA SER A 73 -26.30 -14.24 -12.19
C SER A 73 -24.81 -13.92 -12.02
N GLY A 74 -23.91 -14.84 -12.40
CA GLY A 74 -22.47 -14.62 -12.40
C GLY A 74 -22.04 -13.51 -13.36
N LYS A 75 -22.64 -13.46 -14.56
CA LYS A 75 -22.43 -12.36 -15.52
C LYS A 75 -22.87 -11.01 -14.96
N GLN A 76 -24.05 -10.92 -14.33
CA GLN A 76 -24.52 -9.69 -13.68
C GLN A 76 -23.60 -9.24 -12.54
N HIS A 77 -23.10 -10.20 -11.75
CA HIS A 77 -22.20 -9.87 -10.65
C HIS A 77 -20.83 -9.39 -11.16
N MET A 78 -20.31 -10.01 -12.23
CA MET A 78 -19.10 -9.58 -12.92
C MET A 78 -19.24 -8.17 -13.49
N GLU A 79 -20.35 -7.87 -14.17
CA GLU A 79 -20.64 -6.52 -14.71
C GLU A 79 -20.68 -5.47 -13.58
N THR A 80 -21.33 -5.78 -12.45
CA THR A 80 -21.35 -4.89 -11.27
C THR A 80 -19.95 -4.64 -10.70
N LEU A 81 -19.10 -5.67 -10.66
CA LEU A 81 -17.72 -5.54 -10.19
C LEU A 81 -16.85 -4.73 -11.16
N GLU A 82 -17.07 -4.88 -12.47
CA GLU A 82 -16.40 -4.11 -13.51
C GLU A 82 -16.76 -2.62 -13.41
N GLU A 83 -18.04 -2.29 -13.22
CA GLU A 83 -18.50 -0.91 -13.00
C GLU A 83 -17.89 -0.28 -11.74
N LYS A 84 -17.85 -1.02 -10.63
CA LYS A 84 -17.19 -0.55 -9.39
C LYS A 84 -15.69 -0.34 -9.59
N THR A 85 -15.03 -1.24 -10.31
CA THR A 85 -13.60 -1.12 -10.63
C THR A 85 -13.35 0.13 -11.45
N LYS A 86 -14.16 0.37 -12.49
CA LYS A 86 -14.09 1.58 -13.32
C LYS A 86 -14.33 2.85 -12.52
N SER A 87 -15.34 2.86 -11.64
CA SER A 87 -15.64 4.01 -10.77
C SER A 87 -14.49 4.32 -9.80
N LEU A 88 -13.87 3.29 -9.21
CA LEU A 88 -12.70 3.44 -8.36
C LEU A 88 -11.51 3.99 -9.14
N GLU A 89 -11.24 3.46 -10.33
CA GLU A 89 -10.16 3.91 -11.19
C GLU A 89 -10.33 5.39 -11.59
N GLU A 90 -11.54 5.81 -11.96
CA GLU A 90 -11.84 7.23 -12.22
C GLU A 90 -11.64 8.12 -10.97
N SER A 91 -12.02 7.64 -9.78
CA SER A 91 -11.80 8.38 -8.54
C SER A 91 -10.31 8.53 -8.20
N PHE A 92 -9.51 7.50 -8.50
CA PHE A 92 -8.07 7.50 -8.30
C PHE A 92 -7.38 8.48 -9.25
N VAL A 93 -7.78 8.50 -10.52
CA VAL A 93 -7.29 9.48 -11.51
C VAL A 93 -7.59 10.91 -11.05
N ARG A 94 -8.82 11.20 -10.63
CA ARG A 94 -9.20 12.53 -10.13
C ARG A 94 -8.37 12.96 -8.92
N LEU A 95 -8.16 12.06 -7.96
CA LEU A 95 -7.35 12.35 -6.77
C LEU A 95 -5.89 12.67 -7.14
N LYS A 96 -5.32 11.92 -8.09
CA LYS A 96 -3.96 12.15 -8.57
C LYS A 96 -3.82 13.51 -9.28
N GLU A 97 -4.78 13.86 -10.14
CA GLU A 97 -4.83 15.18 -10.79
C GLU A 97 -4.95 16.33 -9.79
N GLU A 98 -5.72 16.14 -8.71
CA GLU A 98 -5.87 17.15 -7.65
C GLU A 98 -4.59 17.32 -6.84
N GLN A 99 -3.90 16.22 -6.50
CA GLN A 99 -2.59 16.28 -5.85
C GLN A 99 -1.54 16.97 -6.73
N GLU A 100 -1.54 16.73 -8.05
CA GLU A 100 -0.63 17.39 -8.98
C GLU A 100 -0.88 18.90 -9.04
N LYS A 101 -2.14 19.33 -9.09
CA LYS A 101 -2.52 20.76 -9.03
C LYS A 101 -2.11 21.41 -7.71
N GLU A 102 -2.30 20.72 -6.59
CA GLU A 102 -1.91 21.25 -5.28
C GLU A 102 -0.39 21.40 -5.17
N LEU A 103 0.38 20.44 -5.69
CA LEU A 103 1.83 20.52 -5.76
C LEU A 103 2.29 21.70 -6.62
N GLU A 104 1.69 21.91 -7.80
CA GLU A 104 2.00 23.05 -8.67
C GLU A 104 1.66 24.40 -8.01
N LEU A 105 0.55 24.46 -7.26
CA LEU A 105 0.17 25.63 -6.49
C LEU A 105 1.18 25.94 -5.36
N VAL A 106 1.66 24.92 -4.64
CA VAL A 106 2.68 25.12 -3.60
C VAL A 106 3.99 25.60 -4.21
N LEU A 107 4.45 24.97 -5.31
CA LEU A 107 5.69 25.35 -5.99
C LEU A 107 5.63 26.77 -6.57
N SER A 108 4.48 27.19 -7.12
CA SER A 108 4.30 28.56 -7.62
C SER A 108 4.29 29.58 -6.47
N LYS A 109 3.63 29.29 -5.35
CA LYS A 109 3.65 30.15 -4.15
C LYS A 109 5.07 30.29 -3.58
N GLU A 110 5.80 29.19 -3.45
CA GLU A 110 7.18 29.20 -2.94
C GLU A 110 8.10 30.05 -3.84
N ARG A 111 7.97 29.90 -5.16
CA ARG A 111 8.70 30.70 -6.15
C ARG A 111 8.41 32.19 -6.00
N LEU A 112 7.14 32.55 -5.83
CA LEU A 112 6.72 33.94 -5.65
C LEU A 112 7.29 34.55 -4.36
N VAL A 113 7.33 33.80 -3.26
CA VAL A 113 7.93 34.25 -2.00
C VAL A 113 9.44 34.46 -2.15
N LYS A 114 10.14 33.52 -2.80
CA LYS A 114 11.57 33.64 -3.09
C LYS A 114 11.84 34.87 -3.96
N GLU A 115 11.08 35.06 -5.02
CA GLU A 115 11.20 36.21 -5.92
C GLU A 115 10.99 37.54 -5.18
N LYS A 116 9.95 37.64 -4.35
CA LYS A 116 9.71 38.83 -3.51
C LYS A 116 10.87 39.12 -2.57
N SER A 117 11.37 38.11 -1.86
CA SER A 117 12.50 38.29 -0.93
C SER A 117 13.79 38.71 -1.64
N LEU A 118 14.02 38.21 -2.86
CA LEU A 118 15.17 38.60 -3.67
C LEU A 118 15.05 40.04 -4.16
N GLU A 119 13.85 40.46 -4.58
CA GLU A 119 13.62 41.85 -5.01
C GLU A 119 13.77 42.83 -3.84
N GLU A 120 13.26 42.49 -2.66
CA GLU A 120 13.47 43.28 -1.43
C GLU A 120 14.97 43.43 -1.11
N LEU A 121 15.73 42.35 -1.22
CA LEU A 121 17.18 42.37 -1.00
C LEU A 121 17.90 43.23 -2.04
N LYS A 122 17.51 43.11 -3.32
CA LYS A 122 18.05 43.91 -4.42
C LYS A 122 17.79 45.41 -4.19
N ASN A 123 16.57 45.78 -3.82
CA ASN A 123 16.21 47.16 -3.50
C ASN A 123 17.05 47.72 -2.34
N MET A 124 17.26 46.94 -1.28
CA MET A 124 18.10 47.34 -0.15
C MET A 124 19.57 47.60 -0.58
N TYR A 125 20.12 46.80 -1.49
CA TYR A 125 21.46 47.05 -2.03
C TYR A 125 21.51 48.26 -2.97
N GLU A 126 20.51 48.46 -3.83
CA GLU A 126 20.40 49.66 -4.69
C GLU A 126 20.30 50.95 -3.86
N GLU A 127 19.52 50.93 -2.77
CA GLU A 127 19.42 52.06 -1.83
C GLU A 127 20.76 52.34 -1.12
N LYS A 128 21.46 51.29 -0.65
CA LYS A 128 22.79 51.43 -0.04
C LYS A 128 23.81 52.02 -1.02
N LEU A 129 23.84 51.53 -2.26
CA LEU A 129 24.70 52.07 -3.32
C LEU A 129 24.37 53.54 -3.59
N SER A 130 23.08 53.88 -3.67
CA SER A 130 22.63 55.27 -3.88
C SER A 130 23.00 56.18 -2.70
N SER A 131 22.98 55.68 -1.46
CA SER A 131 23.43 56.42 -0.28
C SER A 131 24.93 56.68 -0.32
N LEU A 132 25.73 55.65 -0.57
CA LEU A 132 27.19 55.76 -0.68
C LEU A 132 27.61 56.72 -1.81
N GLN A 133 26.89 56.69 -2.94
CA GLN A 133 27.14 57.61 -4.04
C GLN A 133 26.84 59.06 -3.63
N ARG A 134 25.74 59.31 -2.91
CA ARG A 134 25.43 60.64 -2.36
C ARG A 134 26.47 61.10 -1.34
N GLU A 135 26.89 60.24 -0.43
CA GLU A 135 27.94 60.54 0.56
C GLU A 135 29.27 60.89 -0.12
N THR A 136 29.63 60.17 -1.19
CA THR A 136 30.85 60.45 -1.97
C THR A 136 30.80 61.82 -2.64
N VAL A 137 29.64 62.18 -3.22
CA VAL A 137 29.43 63.51 -3.81
C VAL A 137 29.51 64.60 -2.74
N GLN A 138 28.81 64.44 -1.61
CA GLN A 138 28.86 65.38 -0.49
C GLN A 138 30.28 65.55 0.07
N GLN A 139 31.04 64.47 0.18
CA GLN A 139 32.43 64.54 0.63
C GLN A 139 33.33 65.28 -0.37
N GLY A 140 33.06 65.16 -1.67
CA GLY A 140 33.72 65.95 -2.71
C GLY A 140 33.43 67.46 -2.56
N GLU A 141 32.15 67.82 -2.44
CA GLU A 141 31.72 69.21 -2.22
C GLU A 141 32.32 69.80 -0.93
N LEU A 142 32.39 69.01 0.14
CA LEU A 142 32.96 69.44 1.43
C LEU A 142 34.47 69.72 1.31
N LYS A 143 35.23 68.88 0.59
CA LYS A 143 36.66 69.12 0.31
C LYS A 143 36.90 70.36 -0.55
N GLU A 144 36.01 70.61 -1.52
CA GLU A 144 36.09 71.81 -2.35
C GLU A 144 35.81 73.08 -1.53
N ALA A 145 34.79 73.04 -0.66
CA ALA A 145 34.50 74.12 0.28
C ALA A 145 35.65 74.36 1.28
N GLU A 146 36.27 73.30 1.82
CA GLU A 146 37.46 73.39 2.68
C GLU A 146 38.64 74.05 1.96
N SER A 147 38.88 73.68 0.70
CA SER A 147 39.95 74.26 -0.12
C SER A 147 39.71 75.75 -0.39
N ALA A 148 38.48 76.13 -0.73
CA ALA A 148 38.09 77.53 -0.93
C ALA A 148 38.22 78.35 0.37
N LEU A 149 37.83 77.78 1.52
CA LEU A 149 37.98 78.43 2.82
C LEU A 149 39.46 78.63 3.15
N HIS A 150 40.31 77.64 2.86
CA HIS A 150 41.76 77.78 3.04
C HIS A 150 42.33 78.91 2.18
N GLU A 151 41.93 79.02 0.91
CA GLU A 151 42.33 80.10 0.01
C GLU A 151 41.88 81.49 0.52
N ILE A 152 40.63 81.62 0.97
CA ILE A 152 40.12 82.87 1.56
C ILE A 152 40.92 83.22 2.82
N LYS A 153 41.27 82.23 3.64
CA LYS A 153 42.06 82.43 4.86
C LYS A 153 43.47 82.94 4.56
N GLU A 154 44.10 82.44 3.50
CA GLU A 154 45.41 82.96 3.06
C GLU A 154 45.30 84.39 2.54
N LYS A 155 44.32 84.68 1.67
CA LYS A 155 44.08 86.05 1.17
C LYS A 155 43.79 87.04 2.30
N LEU A 156 43.05 86.62 3.33
CA LEU A 156 42.80 87.43 4.52
C LEU A 156 44.10 87.75 5.27
N LYS A 157 44.98 86.75 5.43
CA LYS A 157 46.28 86.94 6.10
C LYS A 157 47.18 87.90 5.31
N GLU A 158 47.22 87.77 3.99
CA GLU A 158 47.98 88.66 3.11
C GLU A 158 47.45 90.10 3.20
N THR A 159 46.14 90.28 3.17
CA THR A 159 45.51 91.60 3.32
C THR A 159 45.80 92.23 4.69
N GLU A 160 45.81 91.41 5.76
CA GLU A 160 46.16 91.88 7.11
C GLU A 160 47.63 92.31 7.19
N GLU A 161 48.55 91.59 6.55
CA GLU A 161 49.97 91.95 6.46
C GLU A 161 50.16 93.24 5.65
N GLN A 162 49.47 93.39 4.52
CA GLN A 162 49.44 94.65 3.75
C GLN A 162 48.91 95.81 4.60
N LYS A 163 47.84 95.60 5.38
CA LYS A 163 47.31 96.63 6.30
C LYS A 163 48.32 97.02 7.37
N GLN A 164 49.04 96.04 7.94
CA GLN A 164 50.12 96.30 8.90
C GLN A 164 51.25 97.11 8.28
N ASN A 165 51.65 96.79 7.05
CA ASN A 165 52.67 97.53 6.30
C ASN A 165 52.24 98.98 6.02
N LEU A 166 51.00 99.18 5.55
CA LEU A 166 50.43 100.53 5.36
C LEU A 166 50.37 101.31 6.66
N LEU A 167 50.03 100.66 7.77
CA LEU A 167 50.00 101.31 9.09
C LEU A 167 51.39 101.72 9.57
N ALA A 168 52.41 100.90 9.32
CA ALA A 168 53.81 101.25 9.57
C ALA A 168 54.25 102.45 8.71
N GLU A 169 53.86 102.48 7.43
CA GLU A 169 54.17 103.58 6.52
C GLU A 169 53.48 104.90 6.93
N ILE A 170 52.20 104.83 7.32
CA ILE A 170 51.48 105.98 7.89
C ILE A 170 52.21 106.51 9.12
N ASN A 171 52.72 105.62 9.98
CA ASN A 171 53.47 106.04 11.16
C ASN A 171 54.79 106.72 10.77
N ARG A 172 55.55 106.16 9.80
CA ARG A 172 56.78 106.75 9.25
C ARG A 172 56.55 108.17 8.71
N LEU A 173 55.55 108.33 7.84
CA LEU A 173 55.19 109.63 7.27
C LEU A 173 54.74 110.62 8.35
N LYS A 174 54.01 110.17 9.38
CA LYS A 174 53.68 111.02 10.54
C LYS A 174 54.93 111.48 11.29
N GLU A 175 55.98 110.66 11.41
CA GLU A 175 57.23 111.07 12.05
C GLU A 175 57.97 112.09 11.19
N GLU A 176 58.04 111.84 9.87
CA GLU A 176 58.66 112.75 8.90
C GLU A 176 57.96 114.12 8.88
N ILE A 177 56.62 114.15 8.94
CA ILE A 177 55.85 115.40 9.10
C ILE A 177 56.22 116.11 10.41
N ARG A 178 56.30 115.39 11.55
CA ARG A 178 56.71 116.00 12.82
C ARG A 178 58.13 116.59 12.76
N GLU A 179 59.04 115.93 12.07
CA GLU A 179 60.41 116.42 11.87
C GLU A 179 60.43 117.67 10.98
N LYS A 180 59.67 117.67 9.89
CA LYS A 180 59.51 118.84 9.01
C LYS A 180 58.82 120.02 9.71
N ASP A 181 57.82 119.76 10.54
CA ASP A 181 57.18 120.78 11.37
C ASP A 181 58.18 121.38 12.37
N ALA A 182 59.04 120.54 12.98
CA ALA A 182 60.11 121.00 13.87
C ALA A 182 61.19 121.83 13.12
N GLU A 183 61.56 121.43 11.90
CA GLU A 183 62.42 122.23 11.02
C GLU A 183 61.75 123.56 10.68
N LEU A 184 60.47 123.57 10.30
CA LEU A 184 59.72 124.78 10.00
C LEU A 184 59.64 125.71 11.23
N ASP A 185 59.45 125.19 12.42
CA ASP A 185 59.48 125.97 13.67
C ASP A 185 60.89 126.51 13.96
N HIS A 186 61.95 125.73 13.69
CA HIS A 186 63.33 126.19 13.77
C HIS A 186 63.61 127.31 12.77
N HIS A 187 63.21 127.17 11.50
CA HIS A 187 63.30 128.22 10.49
C HIS A 187 62.48 129.45 10.87
N ARG A 188 61.27 129.28 11.43
CA ARG A 188 60.42 130.36 11.93
C ARG A 188 61.06 131.08 13.13
N SER A 189 61.81 130.36 13.97
CA SER A 189 62.59 130.91 15.08
C SER A 189 63.85 131.66 14.58
N VAL A 190 64.55 131.13 13.59
CA VAL A 190 65.69 131.79 12.92
C VAL A 190 65.25 133.06 12.19
N ILE A 191 64.08 133.06 11.52
CA ILE A 191 63.49 134.27 10.93
C ILE A 191 63.18 135.31 12.02
N LYS A 192 62.62 134.90 13.16
CA LYS A 192 62.43 135.81 14.32
C LYS A 192 63.75 136.35 14.91
N GLN A 193 64.85 135.61 14.78
CA GLN A 193 66.19 136.01 15.23
C GLN A 193 66.93 136.91 14.22
N VAL A 194 66.69 136.75 12.92
CA VAL A 194 67.26 137.59 11.85
C VAL A 194 66.54 138.94 11.72
N GLN A 195 65.28 139.04 12.16
CA GLN A 195 64.48 140.28 12.10
C GLN A 195 64.63 141.23 13.30
N ASN A 196 65.50 140.98 14.28
CA ASN A 196 65.61 141.84 15.47
C ASN A 196 67.07 142.11 15.92
N GLN A 197 67.79 142.92 15.13
CA GLN A 197 68.83 143.85 15.59
C GLN A 197 68.40 145.28 15.16
N SER A 198 68.18 146.18 16.15
CA SER A 198 67.73 147.60 16.07
C SER A 198 66.38 147.88 15.38
N GLU A 199 65.34 148.46 15.98
CA GLU A 199 65.05 149.15 17.26
C GLU A 199 63.51 149.08 17.45
N ARG A 200 62.95 148.57 18.56
CA ARG A 200 62.37 149.34 19.71
C ARG A 200 61.89 150.75 19.32
N GLU A 201 60.69 151.22 19.60
CA GLU A 201 59.78 151.01 20.73
C GLU A 201 58.45 151.73 20.43
N ALA A 202 57.44 151.43 21.25
CA ALA A 202 56.17 152.14 21.43
C ALA A 202 55.05 151.93 20.37
N GLU A 203 53.76 151.94 20.69
CA GLU A 203 52.94 151.73 21.88
C GLU A 203 51.50 152.08 21.40
N VAL A 204 50.49 151.59 22.12
CA VAL A 204 49.12 152.15 22.20
C VAL A 204 48.10 151.86 21.08
N LYS A 205 47.19 150.94 21.46
CA LYS A 205 45.70 151.00 21.46
C LYS A 205 44.93 151.63 20.29
N VAL A 206 43.87 150.92 19.90
CA VAL A 206 42.41 151.28 19.94
C VAL A 206 41.72 150.28 19.01
N GLU A 207 41.06 149.22 19.49
CA GLU A 207 39.74 149.14 20.14
C GLU A 207 38.55 149.62 19.29
N CYS A 208 37.73 148.66 18.85
CA CYS A 208 36.26 148.61 18.84
C CYS A 208 35.89 147.27 18.15
N SER A 209 35.62 146.18 18.88
CA SER A 209 34.41 145.87 19.66
C SER A 209 33.12 145.88 18.81
N SER A 210 32.53 144.70 18.61
CA SER A 210 31.13 144.38 18.92
C SER A 210 30.89 142.89 18.59
N VAL A 211 30.67 142.00 19.58
CA VAL A 211 29.34 141.62 20.09
C VAL A 211 28.60 140.78 19.04
N GLN A 212 28.29 139.50 19.23
CA GLN A 212 27.48 138.93 20.31
C GLN A 212 27.52 137.38 20.22
N GLN A 213 27.63 136.71 21.39
CA GLN A 213 26.75 135.62 21.87
C GLN A 213 26.57 134.35 20.98
N THR A 214 26.53 133.11 21.48
CA THR A 214 26.28 132.56 22.82
C THR A 214 26.33 131.03 22.75
N ARG A 215 26.84 130.42 23.84
CA ARG A 215 26.29 129.22 24.55
C ARG A 215 26.36 127.88 23.79
N SER A 216 26.70 126.74 24.38
CA SER A 216 26.57 126.31 25.78
C SER A 216 27.50 125.10 26.04
N VAL A 217 28.24 125.06 27.17
CA VAL A 217 27.91 124.27 28.41
C VAL A 217 28.31 122.79 28.24
N MET A 218 29.13 122.12 29.06
CA MET A 218 29.31 122.00 30.53
C MET A 218 30.69 121.29 30.71
N GLU A 219 31.52 121.35 31.75
CA GLU A 219 31.45 121.91 33.09
C GLU A 219 32.91 121.86 33.63
N ASN A 220 33.45 123.01 34.00
CA ASN A 220 34.52 123.09 34.99
C ASN A 220 33.86 122.95 36.36
N HIS A 221 34.46 122.22 37.29
CA HIS A 221 34.66 122.71 38.67
C HIS A 221 35.92 122.09 39.24
N SER A 222 37.04 122.79 39.03
CA SER A 222 38.06 122.94 40.07
C SER A 222 37.46 123.80 41.19
N PRO A 223 37.88 123.61 42.45
CA PRO A 223 38.27 124.79 43.22
C PRO A 223 39.78 124.81 43.39
N MET A 224 40.31 125.92 42.91
CA MET A 224 41.56 126.54 43.29
C MET A 224 41.59 126.77 44.81
N GLU A 225 42.82 127.04 45.27
CA GLU A 225 43.24 127.50 46.61
C GLU A 225 43.66 126.33 47.52
N GLU A 226 44.89 126.23 47.98
CA GLU A 226 45.96 127.21 48.18
C GLU A 226 47.29 126.44 48.23
N VAL A 227 48.38 127.13 47.93
CA VAL A 227 49.68 126.99 48.60
C VAL A 227 49.96 125.63 49.25
N ASP A 228 50.60 124.72 48.52
CA ASP A 228 51.85 124.13 48.99
C ASP A 228 52.50 123.34 47.85
N GLY A 229 53.82 123.22 47.84
CA GLY A 229 54.49 122.39 46.86
C GLY A 229 54.00 120.94 46.96
N GLU A 230 53.45 120.38 45.86
CA GLU A 230 53.56 118.93 45.67
C GLU A 230 55.07 118.68 45.54
N SER A 231 55.69 118.40 46.69
CA SER A 231 57.06 117.96 46.80
C SER A 231 57.28 116.87 45.75
N LEU A 232 58.49 116.82 45.19
CA LEU A 232 58.98 115.69 44.39
C LEU A 232 58.56 114.33 44.97
N GLU A 233 58.38 114.26 46.29
CA GLU A 233 57.91 113.11 47.06
C GLU A 233 56.46 112.67 46.76
N ASP A 234 55.51 113.57 46.44
CA ASP A 234 54.10 113.22 46.14
C ASP A 234 53.94 112.61 44.75
N LEU A 235 54.64 113.16 43.76
CA LEU A 235 54.70 112.59 42.41
C LEU A 235 55.41 111.24 42.41
N LYS A 236 56.45 111.09 43.23
CA LYS A 236 57.18 109.84 43.48
C LYS A 236 56.30 108.82 44.21
N MET A 237 55.45 109.25 45.14
CA MET A 237 54.45 108.40 45.80
C MET A 237 53.38 107.90 44.80
N LYS A 238 52.85 108.77 43.93
CA LYS A 238 51.93 108.40 42.84
C LYS A 238 52.59 107.43 41.84
N LEU A 239 53.84 107.68 41.45
CA LEU A 239 54.59 106.78 40.55
C LEU A 239 54.88 105.43 41.21
N SER A 240 55.24 105.41 42.49
CA SER A 240 55.35 104.20 43.31
C SER A 240 54.04 103.42 43.35
N ARG A 241 52.91 104.11 43.53
CA ARG A 241 51.57 103.51 43.52
C ARG A 241 51.24 102.88 42.18
N VAL A 242 51.44 103.59 41.07
CA VAL A 242 51.20 103.09 39.70
C VAL A 242 52.14 101.93 39.36
N LYS A 243 53.40 101.97 39.80
CA LYS A 243 54.35 100.86 39.61
C LYS A 243 53.88 99.60 40.35
N ASN A 244 53.43 99.75 41.59
CA ASN A 244 52.88 98.65 42.38
C ASN A 244 51.59 98.09 41.77
N GLU A 245 50.69 98.95 41.26
CA GLU A 245 49.47 98.54 40.54
C GLU A 245 49.79 97.81 39.24
N LYS A 246 50.74 98.29 38.43
CA LYS A 246 51.21 97.59 37.22
C LYS A 246 51.75 96.20 37.55
N GLU A 247 52.52 96.08 38.63
CA GLU A 247 53.05 94.78 39.06
C GLU A 247 51.93 93.85 39.54
N LYS A 248 50.91 94.39 40.23
CA LYS A 248 49.69 93.66 40.61
C LYS A 248 48.92 93.18 39.38
N PHE A 249 48.66 94.06 38.40
CA PHE A 249 48.00 93.71 37.15
C PHE A 249 48.81 92.68 36.34
N HIS A 250 50.13 92.76 36.34
CA HIS A 250 50.96 91.76 35.69
C HIS A 250 50.84 90.39 36.39
N LYS A 251 50.86 90.34 37.73
CA LYS A 251 50.60 89.11 38.49
C LYS A 251 49.20 88.55 38.22
N ASP A 252 48.19 89.41 38.13
CA ASP A 252 46.82 89.04 37.81
C ASP A 252 46.69 88.51 36.38
N PHE A 253 47.37 89.13 35.42
CA PHE A 253 47.43 88.67 34.03
C PHE A 253 48.09 87.29 33.93
N ILE A 254 49.21 87.07 34.61
CA ILE A 254 49.89 85.75 34.63
C ILE A 254 49.00 84.69 35.31
N ARG A 255 48.29 85.04 36.39
CA ARG A 255 47.33 84.14 37.04
C ARG A 255 46.18 83.78 36.10
N LEU A 256 45.54 84.77 35.47
CA LEU A 256 44.46 84.56 34.51
C LEU A 256 44.91 83.72 33.30
N GLN A 257 46.14 83.94 32.83
CA GLN A 257 46.71 83.12 31.74
C GLN A 257 46.88 81.65 32.15
N LYS A 258 47.21 81.36 33.41
CA LYS A 258 47.26 80.00 33.94
C LYS A 258 45.85 79.41 34.06
N ASP A 259 44.90 80.18 34.58
CA ASP A 259 43.51 79.74 34.76
C ASP A 259 42.86 79.39 33.40
N ILE A 260 43.09 80.20 32.35
CA ILE A 260 42.58 79.90 30.99
C ILE A 260 43.21 78.60 30.43
N ARG A 261 44.50 78.34 30.67
CA ARG A 261 45.13 77.08 30.23
C ARG A 261 44.58 75.88 30.99
N LEU A 262 44.35 76.02 32.30
CA LEU A 262 43.74 74.97 33.11
C LEU A 262 42.32 74.67 32.62
N LEU A 263 41.50 75.70 32.40
CA LEU A 263 40.12 75.54 31.91
C LEU A 263 40.05 74.86 30.55
N ARG A 264 40.99 75.16 29.64
CA ARG A 264 41.09 74.45 28.34
C ARG A 264 41.42 72.97 28.53
N LYS A 265 42.34 72.66 29.45
CA LYS A 265 42.74 71.27 29.75
C LYS A 265 41.60 70.49 30.40
N GLU A 266 40.85 71.11 31.31
CA GLU A 266 39.66 70.53 31.93
C GLU A 266 38.58 70.25 30.88
N HIS A 267 38.26 71.23 30.03
CA HIS A 267 37.28 71.03 28.95
C HIS A 267 37.71 69.93 27.96
N GLU A 268 38.99 69.85 27.60
CA GLU A 268 39.50 68.79 26.74
C GLU A 268 39.38 67.41 27.40
N GLN A 269 39.66 67.31 28.71
CA GLN A 269 39.43 66.09 29.49
C GLN A 269 37.94 65.71 29.58
N ASP A 270 37.04 66.68 29.77
CA ASP A 270 35.60 66.45 29.81
C ASP A 270 35.06 65.94 28.47
N LEU A 271 35.54 66.51 27.36
CA LEU A 271 35.19 66.05 26.01
C LEU A 271 35.68 64.61 25.77
N GLU A 272 36.88 64.27 26.23
CA GLU A 272 37.43 62.93 26.08
C GLU A 272 36.71 61.91 26.98
N TYR A 273 36.35 62.31 28.20
CA TYR A 273 35.51 61.51 29.10
C TYR A 273 34.14 61.23 28.47
N MET A 274 33.47 62.27 27.96
CA MET A 274 32.15 62.15 27.34
C MET A 274 32.18 61.28 26.08
N LYS A 275 33.21 61.43 25.24
CA LYS A 275 33.42 60.55 24.07
C LYS A 275 33.59 59.10 24.48
N LYS A 276 34.38 58.84 25.52
CA LYS A 276 34.61 57.50 26.04
C LYS A 276 33.32 56.89 26.60
N GLU A 277 32.56 57.65 27.37
CA GLU A 277 31.28 57.20 27.94
C GLU A 277 30.27 56.85 26.84
N LEU A 278 30.16 57.68 25.80
CA LEU A 278 29.26 57.47 24.67
C LEU A 278 29.65 56.25 23.82
N LEU A 279 30.96 56.01 23.65
CA LEU A 279 31.47 54.78 23.02
C LEU A 279 31.15 53.55 23.88
N GLU A 280 31.42 53.60 25.19
CA GLU A 280 31.11 52.50 26.11
C GLU A 280 29.60 52.19 26.15
N GLU A 281 28.73 53.20 26.07
CA GLU A 281 27.28 53.02 26.01
C GLU A 281 26.83 52.39 24.69
N ASN A 282 27.38 52.83 23.55
CA ASN A 282 27.12 52.21 22.25
C ASN A 282 27.59 50.74 22.20
N ASP A 283 28.77 50.44 22.72
CA ASP A 283 29.29 49.07 22.78
C ASP A 283 28.40 48.18 23.66
N LYS A 284 27.94 48.68 24.82
CA LYS A 284 26.97 47.97 25.68
C LYS A 284 25.65 47.73 24.96
N LYS A 285 25.14 48.73 24.23
CA LYS A 285 23.89 48.63 23.46
C LYS A 285 23.99 47.58 22.35
N LEU A 286 25.05 47.65 21.54
CA LEU A 286 25.31 46.69 20.46
C LEU A 286 25.44 45.26 20.98
N LYS A 287 26.12 45.08 22.12
CA LYS A 287 26.26 43.78 22.76
C LYS A 287 24.91 43.21 23.22
N LEU A 288 24.07 44.02 23.86
CA LEU A 288 22.74 43.59 24.28
C LEU A 288 21.84 43.25 23.10
N GLU A 289 21.90 44.02 22.01
CA GLU A 289 21.12 43.77 20.79
C GLU A 289 21.57 42.46 20.10
N LEU A 290 22.87 42.17 20.07
CA LEU A 290 23.39 40.89 19.60
C LEU A 290 22.91 39.72 20.47
N GLU A 291 22.97 39.84 21.80
CA GLU A 291 22.50 38.81 22.73
C GLU A 291 20.99 38.55 22.57
N ASP A 292 20.17 39.60 22.42
CA ASP A 292 18.72 39.46 22.19
C ASP A 292 18.41 38.77 20.84
N MET A 293 19.13 39.15 19.78
CA MET A 293 18.98 38.50 18.47
C MET A 293 19.42 37.04 18.49
N GLU A 294 20.51 36.72 19.19
CA GLU A 294 20.96 35.34 19.39
C GLU A 294 19.92 34.51 20.15
N MET A 295 19.35 35.07 21.23
CA MET A 295 18.30 34.41 22.00
C MET A 295 17.04 34.16 21.15
N LYS A 296 16.63 35.14 20.33
CA LYS A 296 15.53 34.99 19.37
C LYS A 296 15.81 33.88 18.36
N HIS A 297 16.98 33.89 17.69
CA HIS A 297 17.35 32.84 16.75
C HIS A 297 17.40 31.45 17.40
N ASN A 298 18.04 31.34 18.57
CA ASN A 298 18.10 30.09 19.33
C ASN A 298 16.71 29.55 19.69
N SER A 299 15.78 30.43 20.07
CA SER A 299 14.39 30.05 20.34
C SER A 299 13.65 29.58 19.08
N ALA A 300 13.85 30.26 17.94
CA ALA A 300 13.24 29.90 16.67
C ALA A 300 13.74 28.55 16.15
N ILE A 301 15.05 28.31 16.21
CA ILE A 301 15.64 27.01 15.83
C ILE A 301 15.09 25.91 16.75
N LYS A 302 15.04 26.13 18.07
CA LYS A 302 14.46 25.15 19.00
C LYS A 302 12.99 24.87 18.71
N HIS A 303 12.21 25.88 18.34
CA HIS A 303 10.83 25.70 17.93
C HIS A 303 10.73 24.85 16.66
N LEU A 304 11.49 25.19 15.62
CA LEU A 304 11.55 24.44 14.36
C LEU A 304 11.95 22.97 14.57
N MET A 305 12.96 22.69 15.41
CA MET A 305 13.34 21.31 15.74
C MET A 305 12.20 20.54 16.41
N ARG A 306 11.47 21.16 17.36
CA ARG A 306 10.34 20.51 18.02
C ARG A 306 9.20 20.24 17.05
N GLU A 307 8.90 21.20 16.19
CA GLU A 307 7.86 21.07 15.16
C GLU A 307 8.20 19.93 14.19
N PHE A 308 9.44 19.90 13.68
CA PHE A 308 9.89 18.86 12.75
C PHE A 308 9.87 17.46 13.40
N ASN A 309 10.35 17.34 14.64
CA ASN A 309 10.30 16.07 15.38
C ASN A 309 8.85 15.63 15.65
N THR A 310 7.94 16.56 15.91
CA THR A 310 6.52 16.26 16.12
C THR A 310 5.87 15.78 14.83
N GLN A 311 6.13 16.45 13.70
CA GLN A 311 5.65 16.04 12.38
C GLN A 311 6.20 14.68 11.96
N LEU A 312 7.49 14.42 12.22
CA LEU A 312 8.10 13.12 11.96
C LEU A 312 7.40 12.02 12.76
N SER A 313 7.15 12.22 14.06
CA SER A 313 6.41 11.26 14.90
C SER A 313 4.96 11.07 14.46
N LEU A 314 4.30 12.13 13.97
CA LEU A 314 2.95 12.03 13.40
C LEU A 314 2.97 11.19 12.12
N LYS A 315 3.92 11.43 11.22
CA LYS A 315 4.06 10.67 9.97
C LYS A 315 4.42 9.21 10.18
N GLU A 316 5.31 8.91 11.13
CA GLU A 316 5.61 7.52 11.53
C GLU A 316 4.34 6.81 12.03
N ARG A 317 3.55 7.46 12.89
CA ARG A 317 2.29 6.88 13.41
C ARG A 317 1.22 6.71 12.33
N GLU A 318 1.09 7.65 11.40
CA GLU A 318 0.19 7.55 10.25
C GLU A 318 0.57 6.34 9.37
N LEU A 319 1.87 6.16 9.09
CA LEU A 319 2.37 5.04 8.32
C LEU A 319 2.15 3.71 9.05
N ASP A 320 2.47 3.64 10.34
CA ASP A 320 2.22 2.44 11.17
C ASP A 320 0.73 2.08 11.17
N THR A 321 -0.16 3.06 11.31
CA THR A 321 -1.60 2.84 11.28
C THR A 321 -2.06 2.32 9.91
N SER A 322 -1.58 2.92 8.82
CA SER A 322 -1.91 2.48 7.46
C SER A 322 -1.44 1.04 7.19
N VAL A 323 -0.22 0.69 7.64
CA VAL A 323 0.30 -0.67 7.54
C VAL A 323 -0.53 -1.64 8.38
N MET A 324 -0.88 -1.28 9.63
CA MET A 324 -1.75 -2.10 10.47
C MET A 324 -3.13 -2.34 9.84
N GLU A 325 -3.75 -1.32 9.26
CA GLU A 325 -5.03 -1.44 8.57
C GLU A 325 -4.93 -2.33 7.33
N ALA A 326 -3.85 -2.21 6.55
CA ALA A 326 -3.62 -3.06 5.39
C ALA A 326 -3.44 -4.53 5.80
N ILE A 327 -2.69 -4.80 6.87
CA ILE A 327 -2.53 -6.15 7.43
C ILE A 327 -3.89 -6.68 7.92
N ALA A 328 -4.67 -5.89 8.65
CA ALA A 328 -5.97 -6.30 9.16
C ALA A 328 -6.95 -6.64 8.02
N LYS A 329 -6.97 -5.85 6.94
CA LYS A 329 -7.77 -6.13 5.74
C LYS A 329 -7.32 -7.43 5.06
N ALA A 330 -6.01 -7.64 4.89
CA ALA A 330 -5.48 -8.87 4.31
C ALA A 330 -5.86 -10.10 5.16
N GLN A 331 -5.74 -10.00 6.48
CA GLN A 331 -6.13 -11.07 7.40
C GLN A 331 -7.64 -11.36 7.39
N SER A 332 -8.48 -10.33 7.24
CA SER A 332 -9.93 -10.51 7.09
C SER A 332 -10.27 -11.30 5.82
N VAL A 333 -9.66 -10.94 4.69
CA VAL A 333 -9.87 -11.64 3.41
C VAL A 333 -9.36 -13.08 3.49
N GLU A 334 -8.20 -13.31 4.10
CA GLU A 334 -7.67 -14.66 4.33
C GLU A 334 -8.62 -15.50 5.20
N ALA A 335 -9.14 -14.92 6.28
CA ALA A 335 -10.09 -15.60 7.17
C ALA A 335 -11.40 -15.97 6.45
N GLU A 336 -11.95 -15.08 5.63
CA GLU A 336 -13.14 -15.34 4.80
C GLU A 336 -12.88 -16.46 3.78
N LEU A 337 -11.73 -16.43 3.10
CA LEU A 337 -11.35 -17.48 2.15
C LEU A 337 -11.20 -18.85 2.82
N ILE A 338 -10.56 -18.89 4.00
CA ILE A 338 -10.44 -20.12 4.81
C ILE A 338 -11.83 -20.62 5.24
N SER A 339 -12.74 -19.72 5.63
CA SER A 339 -14.12 -20.10 5.97
C SER A 339 -14.85 -20.71 4.78
N SER A 340 -14.79 -20.07 3.60
CA SER A 340 -15.41 -20.58 2.37
C SER A 340 -14.90 -21.98 2.02
N HIS A 341 -13.58 -22.16 1.97
CA HIS A 341 -12.99 -23.48 1.69
C HIS A 341 -13.36 -24.52 2.75
N ARG A 342 -13.44 -24.12 4.03
CA ARG A 342 -13.88 -25.03 5.11
C ARG A 342 -15.34 -25.44 4.93
N GLU A 343 -16.21 -24.53 4.51
CA GLU A 343 -17.62 -24.80 4.23
C GLU A 343 -17.77 -25.73 3.02
N GLU A 344 -17.10 -25.45 1.90
CA GLU A 344 -17.07 -26.30 0.72
C GLU A 344 -16.56 -27.71 1.04
N ALA A 345 -15.44 -27.81 1.77
CA ALA A 345 -14.92 -29.09 2.22
C ALA A 345 -15.91 -29.84 3.12
N SER A 346 -16.66 -29.13 3.98
CA SER A 346 -17.71 -29.73 4.79
C SER A 346 -18.88 -30.22 3.94
N GLN A 347 -19.27 -29.49 2.89
CA GLN A 347 -20.33 -29.89 1.97
C GLN A 347 -19.92 -31.13 1.18
N LEU A 348 -18.71 -31.16 0.61
CA LEU A 348 -18.18 -32.32 -0.10
C LEU A 348 -18.12 -33.55 0.81
N ARG A 349 -17.67 -33.41 2.06
CA ARG A 349 -17.68 -34.52 3.03
C ARG A 349 -19.09 -35.06 3.29
N LYS A 350 -20.11 -34.20 3.39
CA LYS A 350 -21.51 -34.64 3.54
C LYS A 350 -21.99 -35.41 2.31
N VAL A 351 -21.66 -34.93 1.10
CA VAL A 351 -22.03 -35.61 -0.14
C VAL A 351 -21.34 -36.98 -0.24
N ILE A 352 -20.05 -37.07 0.11
CA ILE A 352 -19.31 -38.34 0.15
C ILE A 352 -19.98 -39.31 1.13
N ALA A 353 -20.27 -38.88 2.36
CA ALA A 353 -20.93 -39.71 3.36
C ALA A 353 -22.30 -40.21 2.88
N GLN A 354 -23.10 -39.35 2.23
CA GLN A 354 -24.38 -39.75 1.65
C GLN A 354 -24.19 -40.81 0.55
N LYS A 355 -23.21 -40.63 -0.34
CA LYS A 355 -22.91 -41.59 -1.40
C LYS A 355 -22.40 -42.92 -0.86
N GLU A 356 -21.64 -42.91 0.24
CA GLU A 356 -21.23 -44.11 0.95
C GLU A 356 -22.43 -44.86 1.55
N GLU A 357 -23.40 -44.14 2.13
CA GLU A 357 -24.63 -44.74 2.67
C GLU A 357 -25.52 -45.33 1.56
N ASP A 358 -25.70 -44.60 0.46
CA ASP A 358 -26.44 -45.07 -0.72
C ASP A 358 -25.80 -46.34 -1.29
N LEU A 359 -24.48 -46.34 -1.42
CA LEU A 359 -23.70 -47.50 -1.88
C LEU A 359 -23.85 -48.68 -0.92
N HIS A 360 -23.71 -48.45 0.39
CA HIS A 360 -23.88 -49.50 1.39
C HIS A 360 -25.28 -50.11 1.33
N THR A 361 -26.31 -49.29 1.19
CA THR A 361 -27.70 -49.74 1.02
C THR A 361 -27.88 -50.57 -0.25
N ALA A 362 -27.28 -50.16 -1.37
CA ALA A 362 -27.32 -50.92 -2.62
C ALA A 362 -26.61 -52.28 -2.48
N VAL A 363 -25.41 -52.29 -1.90
CA VAL A 363 -24.64 -53.52 -1.62
C VAL A 363 -25.46 -54.47 -0.75
N GLN A 364 -26.06 -53.99 0.34
CA GLN A 364 -26.91 -54.81 1.22
C GLN A 364 -28.10 -55.42 0.48
N LYS A 365 -28.77 -54.67 -0.42
CA LYS A 365 -29.86 -55.19 -1.25
C LYS A 365 -29.38 -56.32 -2.16
N TYR A 366 -28.26 -56.13 -2.85
CA TYR A 366 -27.69 -57.17 -3.71
C TYR A 366 -27.27 -58.41 -2.91
N GLU A 367 -26.65 -58.24 -1.74
CA GLU A 367 -26.33 -59.35 -0.84
C GLU A 367 -27.58 -60.13 -0.41
N GLN A 368 -28.67 -59.44 -0.07
CA GLN A 368 -29.93 -60.08 0.29
C GLN A 368 -30.52 -60.88 -0.88
N ILE A 369 -30.52 -60.32 -2.10
CA ILE A 369 -30.99 -61.01 -3.31
C ILE A 369 -30.15 -62.28 -3.56
N ILE A 370 -28.83 -62.17 -3.48
CA ILE A 370 -27.92 -63.30 -3.69
C ILE A 370 -28.16 -64.38 -2.61
N ARG A 371 -28.29 -63.99 -1.34
CA ARG A 371 -28.61 -64.93 -0.24
C ARG A 371 -29.96 -65.62 -0.47
N ALA A 372 -30.99 -64.89 -0.92
CA ALA A 372 -32.30 -65.45 -1.22
C ALA A 372 -32.24 -66.47 -2.37
N GLN A 373 -31.54 -66.14 -3.47
CA GLN A 373 -31.33 -67.06 -4.58
C GLN A 373 -30.52 -68.30 -4.18
N LEU A 374 -29.50 -68.13 -3.33
CA LEU A 374 -28.72 -69.23 -2.81
C LEU A 374 -29.58 -70.16 -1.94
N ALA A 375 -30.42 -69.59 -1.07
CA ALA A 375 -31.36 -70.36 -0.25
C ALA A 375 -32.35 -71.13 -1.11
N GLU A 376 -32.96 -70.49 -2.12
CA GLU A 376 -33.88 -71.14 -3.07
C GLU A 376 -33.21 -72.30 -3.83
N LYS A 377 -31.99 -72.10 -4.35
CA LYS A 377 -31.24 -73.18 -5.00
C LYS A 377 -30.93 -74.31 -4.03
N THR A 378 -30.61 -73.98 -2.78
CA THR A 378 -30.32 -74.97 -1.73
C THR A 378 -31.57 -75.80 -1.38
N THR A 379 -32.75 -75.17 -1.28
CA THR A 379 -34.01 -75.89 -1.03
C THR A 379 -34.35 -76.80 -2.20
N LEU A 380 -34.28 -76.30 -3.44
CA LEU A 380 -34.51 -77.12 -4.65
C LEU A 380 -33.56 -78.31 -4.74
N LEU A 381 -32.29 -78.11 -4.40
CA LEU A 381 -31.29 -79.18 -4.37
C LEU A 381 -31.59 -80.21 -3.27
N SER A 382 -32.06 -79.78 -2.10
CA SER A 382 -32.49 -80.69 -1.03
C SER A 382 -33.74 -81.50 -1.41
N GLU A 383 -34.72 -80.90 -2.08
CA GLU A 383 -35.91 -81.60 -2.59
C GLU A 383 -35.54 -82.62 -3.67
N ALA A 384 -34.64 -82.26 -4.58
CA ALA A 384 -34.14 -83.17 -5.61
C ALA A 384 -33.44 -84.39 -4.98
N ARG A 385 -32.60 -84.16 -3.96
CA ARG A 385 -31.95 -85.23 -3.19
C ARG A 385 -32.96 -86.12 -2.46
N LEU A 386 -34.01 -85.56 -1.87
CA LEU A 386 -35.06 -86.36 -1.22
C LEU A 386 -35.78 -87.25 -2.23
N LYS A 387 -36.16 -86.71 -3.40
CA LYS A 387 -36.76 -87.50 -4.48
C LYS A 387 -35.81 -88.62 -4.93
N GLU A 388 -34.53 -88.32 -5.10
CA GLU A 388 -33.51 -89.32 -5.43
C GLU A 388 -33.46 -90.42 -4.37
N GLN A 389 -33.47 -90.07 -3.09
CA GLN A 389 -33.49 -91.02 -1.98
C GLN A 389 -34.77 -91.88 -2.00
N GLU A 390 -35.95 -91.30 -2.26
CA GLU A 390 -37.20 -92.05 -2.42
C GLU A 390 -37.17 -92.99 -3.64
N PHE A 391 -36.53 -92.59 -4.74
CA PHE A 391 -36.35 -93.46 -5.90
C PHE A 391 -35.41 -94.62 -5.55
N VAL A 392 -34.31 -94.34 -4.86
CA VAL A 392 -33.36 -95.37 -4.38
C VAL A 392 -34.06 -96.33 -3.41
N GLU A 393 -34.84 -95.83 -2.45
CA GLU A 393 -35.59 -96.66 -1.51
C GLU A 393 -36.66 -97.50 -2.22
N ARG A 394 -37.38 -96.93 -3.20
CA ARG A 394 -38.31 -97.71 -4.04
C ARG A 394 -37.60 -98.79 -4.83
N MET A 395 -36.42 -98.50 -5.40
CA MET A 395 -35.61 -99.52 -6.08
C MET A 395 -35.15 -100.61 -5.12
N VAL A 396 -34.65 -100.26 -3.94
CA VAL A 396 -34.24 -101.24 -2.91
C VAL A 396 -35.43 -102.08 -2.47
N LYS A 397 -36.60 -101.49 -2.26
CA LYS A 397 -37.84 -102.20 -1.93
C LYS A 397 -38.31 -103.13 -3.05
N TRP A 398 -38.26 -102.69 -4.31
CA TRP A 398 -38.60 -103.52 -5.46
C TRP A 398 -37.62 -104.68 -5.63
N LEU A 399 -36.32 -104.43 -5.48
CA LEU A 399 -35.28 -105.45 -5.50
C LEU A 399 -35.47 -106.45 -4.35
N PHE A 400 -35.82 -105.98 -3.15
CA PHE A 400 -36.15 -106.82 -2.02
C PHE A 400 -37.39 -107.68 -2.29
N LEU A 401 -38.47 -107.12 -2.86
CA LEU A 401 -39.64 -107.91 -3.27
C LEU A 401 -39.26 -108.97 -4.31
N LEU A 402 -38.44 -108.63 -5.31
CA LEU A 402 -37.96 -109.57 -6.32
C LEU A 402 -37.13 -110.73 -5.71
N VAL A 403 -36.42 -110.46 -4.61
CA VAL A 403 -35.58 -111.46 -3.91
C VAL A 403 -36.35 -112.22 -2.83
N CYS A 404 -37.44 -111.65 -2.27
CA CYS A 404 -38.11 -112.18 -1.08
C CYS A 404 -39.61 -112.50 -1.24
N THR A 405 -40.21 -112.38 -2.43
CA THR A 405 -41.52 -112.99 -2.71
C THR A 405 -41.37 -114.37 -3.34
N ASP A 406 -41.37 -115.39 -2.50
CA ASP A 406 -41.85 -116.73 -2.85
C ASP A 406 -43.38 -116.73 -2.84
N PRO A 407 -44.03 -117.03 -3.98
CA PRO A 407 -45.22 -117.86 -3.97
C PRO A 407 -44.87 -119.17 -4.66
N GLY A 408 -44.81 -120.23 -3.86
CA GLY A 408 -44.66 -121.59 -4.37
C GLY A 408 -45.67 -121.88 -5.48
N PHE A 409 -45.16 -122.23 -6.66
CA PHE A 409 -45.90 -123.00 -7.64
C PHE A 409 -44.93 -123.86 -8.45
N ASN A 410 -45.09 -125.16 -8.28
CA ASN A 410 -44.30 -126.22 -8.87
C ASN A 410 -44.47 -126.28 -10.39
N GLY A 411 -43.36 -126.37 -11.11
CA GLY A 411 -43.33 -126.56 -12.56
C GLY A 411 -41.92 -126.71 -13.12
N THR A 412 -41.29 -127.84 -12.81
CA THR A 412 -40.29 -128.59 -13.62
C THR A 412 -39.13 -127.85 -14.33
N ASP A 413 -37.92 -128.21 -13.89
CA ASP A 413 -36.66 -128.29 -14.65
C ASP A 413 -36.08 -127.03 -15.31
N ALA A 414 -35.31 -126.26 -14.53
CA ALA A 414 -33.90 -125.95 -14.84
C ALA A 414 -33.33 -125.10 -13.70
N LEU A 415 -32.64 -125.73 -12.76
CA LEU A 415 -31.78 -125.06 -11.80
C LEU A 415 -30.64 -124.36 -12.55
N SER A 416 -30.70 -123.03 -12.70
CA SER A 416 -29.47 -122.25 -12.84
C SER A 416 -28.67 -122.41 -11.55
N GLU A 417 -27.41 -122.84 -11.66
CA GLU A 417 -26.53 -123.09 -10.52
C GLU A 417 -26.49 -121.88 -9.57
N PRO A 418 -26.31 -122.08 -8.25
CA PRO A 418 -26.12 -120.98 -7.28
C PRO A 418 -25.08 -119.94 -7.74
N ALA A 419 -24.06 -120.38 -8.48
CA ALA A 419 -23.02 -119.54 -9.06
C ALA A 419 -23.50 -118.63 -10.20
N GLU A 420 -24.41 -119.08 -11.06
CA GLU A 420 -24.98 -118.26 -12.15
C GLU A 420 -25.86 -117.13 -11.59
N MET A 421 -26.65 -117.43 -10.56
CA MET A 421 -27.47 -116.43 -9.88
C MET A 421 -26.64 -115.43 -9.07
N GLU A 422 -25.50 -115.85 -8.50
CA GLU A 422 -24.57 -114.94 -7.85
C GLU A 422 -23.83 -114.06 -8.86
N TYR A 423 -23.38 -114.62 -9.98
CA TYR A 423 -22.76 -113.87 -11.07
C TYR A 423 -23.74 -112.87 -11.70
N LEU A 424 -24.99 -113.27 -11.96
CA LEU A 424 -26.02 -112.37 -12.47
C LEU A 424 -26.31 -111.22 -11.50
N ARG A 425 -26.38 -111.48 -10.18
CA ARG A 425 -26.50 -110.42 -9.16
C ARG A 425 -25.33 -109.44 -9.22
N LYS A 426 -24.11 -109.94 -9.39
CA LYS A 426 -22.91 -109.09 -9.54
C LYS A 426 -22.97 -108.24 -10.81
N VAL A 427 -23.31 -108.82 -11.95
CA VAL A 427 -23.41 -108.10 -13.24
C VAL A 427 -24.54 -107.07 -13.22
N LEU A 428 -25.71 -107.42 -12.65
CA LEU A 428 -26.82 -106.49 -12.47
C LEU A 428 -26.45 -105.32 -11.55
N PHE A 429 -25.73 -105.59 -10.45
CA PHE A 429 -25.24 -104.54 -9.56
C PHE A 429 -24.30 -103.58 -10.30
N GLU A 430 -23.32 -104.08 -11.05
CA GLU A 430 -22.42 -103.25 -11.85
C GLU A 430 -23.17 -102.41 -12.90
N TYR A 431 -24.16 -103.00 -13.58
CA TYR A 431 -25.03 -102.29 -14.52
C TYR A 431 -25.82 -101.15 -13.85
N MET A 432 -26.44 -101.42 -12.69
CA MET A 432 -27.23 -100.42 -11.94
C MET A 432 -26.37 -99.30 -11.35
N MET A 433 -25.12 -99.60 -10.97
CA MET A 433 -24.14 -98.59 -10.53
C MET A 433 -23.56 -97.77 -11.69
N GLY A 434 -23.96 -98.05 -12.93
CA GLY A 434 -23.58 -97.28 -14.10
C GLY A 434 -22.18 -97.59 -14.63
N ARG A 435 -21.60 -98.74 -14.27
CA ARG A 435 -20.25 -99.18 -14.69
C ARG A 435 -20.36 -100.14 -15.87
N GLU A 436 -19.54 -99.89 -16.89
CA GLU A 436 -19.48 -100.68 -18.14
C GLU A 436 -20.87 -101.07 -18.68
N THR A 437 -21.83 -100.15 -18.63
CA THR A 437 -23.26 -100.48 -18.76
C THR A 437 -23.59 -101.21 -20.07
N LYS A 438 -22.93 -100.85 -21.17
CA LYS A 438 -23.07 -101.54 -22.46
C LYS A 438 -22.58 -102.99 -22.42
N THR A 439 -21.45 -103.25 -21.76
CA THR A 439 -20.88 -104.60 -21.59
C THR A 439 -21.74 -105.42 -20.65
N MET A 440 -22.12 -104.86 -19.50
CA MET A 440 -22.96 -105.55 -18.52
C MET A 440 -24.35 -105.87 -19.10
N ALA A 441 -24.96 -104.96 -19.87
CA ALA A 441 -26.22 -105.21 -20.58
C ALA A 441 -26.13 -106.41 -21.55
N LYS A 442 -25.03 -106.54 -22.29
CA LYS A 442 -24.77 -107.70 -23.17
C LYS A 442 -24.67 -109.00 -22.36
N VAL A 443 -23.98 -108.97 -21.23
CA VAL A 443 -23.84 -110.13 -20.35
C VAL A 443 -25.20 -110.54 -19.77
N ILE A 444 -25.99 -109.58 -19.29
CA ILE A 444 -27.33 -109.81 -18.72
C ILE A 444 -28.28 -110.41 -19.76
N THR A 445 -28.36 -109.82 -20.95
CA THR A 445 -29.28 -110.31 -21.99
C THR A 445 -28.88 -111.69 -22.50
N SER A 446 -27.58 -112.00 -22.51
CA SER A 446 -27.06 -113.33 -22.86
C SER A 446 -27.35 -114.36 -21.77
N MET A 447 -27.12 -114.03 -20.50
CA MET A 447 -27.37 -114.94 -19.36
C MET A 447 -28.85 -115.27 -19.21
N LEU A 448 -29.73 -114.29 -19.40
CA LEU A 448 -31.18 -114.47 -19.30
C LEU A 448 -31.83 -114.96 -20.60
N LYS A 449 -31.02 -115.26 -21.64
CA LYS A 449 -31.48 -115.80 -22.94
C LYS A 449 -32.60 -114.98 -23.57
N PHE A 450 -32.43 -113.66 -23.63
CA PHE A 450 -33.43 -112.77 -24.22
C PHE A 450 -33.62 -113.06 -25.72
N PRO A 451 -34.85 -112.95 -26.26
CA PRO A 451 -35.07 -113.08 -27.69
C PRO A 451 -34.33 -111.96 -28.45
N PRO A 452 -33.78 -112.24 -29.65
CA PRO A 452 -32.89 -111.31 -30.37
C PRO A 452 -33.47 -109.91 -30.55
N ASP A 453 -34.78 -109.81 -30.81
CA ASP A 453 -35.51 -108.54 -30.97
C ASP A 453 -35.48 -107.66 -29.72
N GLN A 454 -35.46 -108.27 -28.53
CA GLN A 454 -35.36 -107.56 -27.26
C GLN A 454 -33.91 -107.21 -26.93
N VAL A 455 -32.96 -108.09 -27.26
CA VAL A 455 -31.53 -107.81 -27.10
C VAL A 455 -31.13 -106.57 -27.88
N GLN A 456 -31.55 -106.47 -29.15
CA GLN A 456 -31.23 -105.32 -29.99
C GLN A 456 -31.82 -104.02 -29.42
N LYS A 457 -33.09 -104.03 -28.99
CA LYS A 457 -33.72 -102.85 -28.36
C LYS A 457 -33.02 -102.38 -27.08
N VAL A 458 -32.55 -103.31 -26.26
CA VAL A 458 -31.81 -102.98 -25.03
C VAL A 458 -30.47 -102.34 -25.38
N LEU A 459 -29.74 -102.87 -26.36
CA LEU A 459 -28.44 -102.33 -26.78
C LEU A 459 -28.57 -100.97 -27.49
N ASP A 460 -29.55 -100.78 -28.37
CA ASP A 460 -29.79 -99.50 -29.04
C ASP A 460 -30.13 -98.38 -28.03
N LYS A 461 -30.88 -98.72 -26.97
CA LYS A 461 -31.21 -97.78 -25.90
C LYS A 461 -29.99 -97.43 -25.05
N GLU A 462 -29.08 -98.37 -24.84
CA GLU A 462 -27.85 -98.13 -24.09
C GLU A 462 -26.85 -97.29 -24.91
N ASP A 463 -26.81 -97.49 -26.23
CA ASP A 463 -26.05 -96.65 -27.16
C ASP A 463 -26.57 -95.22 -27.22
N SER A 464 -27.90 -95.05 -27.17
CA SER A 464 -28.53 -93.73 -27.09
C SER A 464 -28.21 -92.99 -25.78
N LYS A 465 -28.05 -93.71 -24.65
CA LYS A 465 -27.64 -93.12 -23.37
C LYS A 465 -26.16 -92.72 -23.33
N ALA A 466 -25.29 -93.51 -23.96
CA ALA A 466 -23.87 -93.21 -24.06
C ALA A 466 -23.64 -91.89 -24.83
N ALA A 467 -24.41 -91.64 -25.90
CA ALA A 467 -24.33 -90.42 -26.70
C ALA A 467 -24.72 -89.14 -25.91
N VAL A 468 -25.64 -89.24 -24.94
CA VAL A 468 -26.07 -88.08 -24.12
C VAL A 468 -25.03 -87.73 -23.05
N ARG A 469 -24.26 -88.70 -22.54
CA ARG A 469 -23.21 -88.45 -21.53
C ARG A 469 -21.96 -87.75 -22.10
N THR A 470 -21.67 -87.89 -23.39
CA THR A 470 -20.48 -87.29 -24.02
C THR A 470 -20.64 -85.81 -24.42
N CYS A 471 -21.81 -85.20 -24.22
CA CYS A 471 -22.09 -83.79 -24.60
C CYS A 471 -22.01 -82.77 -23.45
N LEU A 472 -21.47 -83.12 -22.28
CA LEU A 472 -21.10 -82.13 -21.24
C LEU A 472 -19.58 -82.14 -21.09
N PRO A 473 -18.89 -81.12 -21.65
CA PRO A 473 -18.50 -80.00 -20.81
C PRO A 473 -18.41 -78.65 -21.55
N ALA A 474 -19.15 -77.62 -21.11
CA ALA A 474 -18.88 -76.24 -21.52
C ALA A 474 -19.23 -75.14 -20.50
N GLU A 475 -19.75 -75.46 -19.31
CA GLU A 475 -20.16 -74.43 -18.33
C GLU A 475 -19.17 -74.20 -17.17
N ALA A 476 -18.06 -74.95 -17.10
CA ALA A 476 -17.07 -74.77 -16.04
C ALA A 476 -15.99 -73.68 -16.35
N ALA A 477 -15.99 -73.08 -17.55
CA ALA A 477 -14.95 -72.14 -17.96
C ALA A 477 -15.27 -70.66 -17.66
N PHE A 478 -16.46 -70.33 -17.15
CA PHE A 478 -16.90 -68.93 -17.04
C PHE A 478 -16.61 -68.24 -15.68
N ILE A 479 -16.08 -68.96 -14.68
CA ILE A 479 -15.84 -68.41 -13.33
C ILE A 479 -14.38 -67.94 -13.12
N SER A 480 -13.48 -68.17 -14.07
CA SER A 480 -12.05 -67.83 -13.91
C SER A 480 -11.63 -66.44 -14.42
N SER A 481 -12.52 -65.62 -14.99
CA SER A 481 -12.14 -64.38 -15.69
C SER A 481 -12.48 -63.07 -14.97
N PHE A 482 -12.79 -63.09 -13.67
CA PHE A 482 -13.19 -61.87 -12.93
C PHE A 482 -12.32 -61.51 -11.71
N THR A 483 -11.07 -61.98 -11.66
CA THR A 483 -10.10 -61.53 -10.66
C THR A 483 -8.83 -61.05 -11.32
N ASP A 484 -8.92 -59.91 -12.00
CA ASP A 484 -7.74 -59.07 -12.28
C ASP A 484 -8.18 -57.61 -12.37
N VAL A 485 -8.28 -56.96 -11.20
CA VAL A 485 -8.28 -55.50 -11.09
C VAL A 485 -7.04 -55.17 -10.29
N THR A 486 -5.98 -54.82 -11.02
CA THR A 486 -4.72 -54.32 -10.50
C THR A 486 -4.94 -52.97 -9.81
N LEU A 487 -4.58 -52.93 -8.54
CA LEU A 487 -4.42 -51.73 -7.72
C LEU A 487 -3.33 -50.84 -8.34
N ILE A 488 -3.66 -49.59 -8.65
CA ILE A 488 -2.69 -48.51 -8.88
C ILE A 488 -2.29 -47.96 -7.50
N PRO A 489 -1.00 -47.96 -7.10
CA PRO A 489 -0.58 -47.25 -5.91
C PRO A 489 -0.37 -45.76 -6.24
N LEU A 490 -1.22 -44.89 -5.70
CA LEU A 490 -0.87 -43.49 -5.51
C LEU A 490 0.15 -43.41 -4.36
N GLN A 491 1.38 -43.01 -4.67
CA GLN A 491 2.33 -42.51 -3.68
C GLN A 491 1.95 -41.06 -3.32
N LEU A 492 1.80 -40.83 -2.01
CA LEU A 492 1.88 -39.52 -1.38
C LEU A 492 3.35 -39.10 -1.25
#